data_AF-A0A0P8XDF6-F1
#
_entry.id   AF-A0A0P8XDF6-F1
#
_cell.length_a   1.000
_cell.length_b   1.000
_cell.length_c   1.000
_cell.angle_alpha   90.00
_cell.angle_beta   90.00
_cell.angle_gamma   90.00
#
_symmetry.space_group_name_H-M   'P 1'
#
loop_
_entity.id
_entity.type
_entity.pdbx_description
1 polymer ?
#
loop_
_entity_poly.entity_id
_entity_poly.type
_entity_poly.pdbx_seq_one_letter_code
_entity_poly.pdbx_strand_id
1 'polypeptide(L)'
;MVVDMDMGIPLERVNEFSLKELLGMAIKAEIGARDFYRSMAENVGVETLKKKLEFLAGEEEKHEEFLRKLYAQSFPGEDIVFPKEHVGPELKPVLEKVKDVHDILELIRWAMEAERIAKEFYSKLEDMTEDNAKKGLLRYLASMENTHYFILKTEYDLLLDWEMYSQMMHVGP
;
A
#
# COMPACT_ATOMS: atom_id res chain seq x y z
N MET A 1 -13.83 14.51 -2.18
CA MET A 1 -12.89 15.66 -2.00
C MET A 1 -11.60 15.19 -2.60
N VAL A 2 -11.06 15.82 -3.64
CA VAL A 2 -9.85 15.30 -4.31
C VAL A 2 -8.69 15.47 -3.34
N VAL A 3 -8.34 14.40 -2.64
CA VAL A 3 -7.15 14.35 -1.81
C VAL A 3 -5.99 14.30 -2.79
N ASP A 4 -5.27 15.42 -2.92
CA ASP A 4 -4.04 15.47 -3.70
C ASP A 4 -3.04 14.54 -3.01
N MET A 5 -2.86 13.34 -3.57
CA MET A 5 -2.03 12.32 -2.96
C MET A 5 -0.57 12.72 -3.16
N ASP A 6 0.17 12.82 -2.06
CA ASP A 6 1.60 13.07 -2.13
C ASP A 6 2.27 11.84 -2.77
N MET A 7 2.67 11.97 -4.03
CA MET A 7 3.30 10.92 -4.83
C MET A 7 4.80 10.74 -4.55
N GLY A 8 5.37 11.56 -3.66
CA GLY A 8 6.75 11.42 -3.23
C GLY A 8 7.76 11.51 -4.36
N ILE A 9 8.85 10.76 -4.23
CA ILE A 9 9.83 10.61 -5.29
C ILE A 9 9.43 9.49 -6.26
N PRO A 10 9.69 9.66 -7.57
CA PRO A 10 9.39 8.63 -8.56
C PRO A 10 10.36 7.44 -8.43
N LEU A 11 9.87 6.27 -8.81
CA LEU A 11 10.56 4.98 -8.65
C LEU A 11 11.91 4.91 -9.38
N GLU A 12 12.09 5.71 -10.44
CA GLU A 12 13.35 5.80 -11.19
C GLU A 12 14.49 6.37 -10.36
N ARG A 13 14.17 7.15 -9.31
CA ARG A 13 15.14 7.83 -8.44
C ARG A 13 15.53 6.99 -7.22
N VAL A 14 15.03 5.77 -7.07
CA VAL A 14 15.39 4.85 -5.97
C VAL A 14 16.91 4.63 -5.86
N ASN A 15 17.62 4.64 -6.99
CA ASN A 15 19.08 4.49 -7.03
C ASN A 15 19.87 5.68 -6.43
N GLU A 16 19.19 6.80 -6.12
CA GLU A 16 19.80 7.95 -5.46
C GLU A 16 19.96 7.74 -3.95
N PHE A 17 19.33 6.70 -3.39
CA PHE A 17 19.29 6.43 -1.96
C PHE A 17 20.05 5.14 -1.63
N SER A 18 20.61 5.09 -0.42
CA SER A 18 21.24 3.88 0.09
C SER A 18 20.21 2.80 0.42
N LEU A 19 20.60 1.52 0.37
CA LEU A 19 19.74 0.42 0.83
C LEU A 19 19.19 0.64 2.24
N LYS A 20 19.98 1.28 3.11
CA LYS A 20 19.58 1.65 4.47
C LYS A 20 18.38 2.61 4.48
N GLU A 21 18.46 3.69 3.71
CA GLU A 21 17.39 4.67 3.58
C GLU A 21 16.16 4.04 2.93
N LEU A 22 16.36 3.24 1.89
CA LEU A 22 15.27 2.59 1.17
C LEU A 22 14.50 1.58 2.04
N LEU A 23 15.18 0.80 2.88
CA LEU A 23 14.49 -0.06 3.85
C LEU A 23 13.73 0.76 4.90
N GLY A 24 14.26 1.92 5.30
CA GLY A 24 13.54 2.88 6.14
C GLY A 24 12.26 3.41 5.50
N MET A 25 12.33 3.77 4.21
CA MET A 25 11.17 4.17 3.41
C MET A 25 10.15 3.04 3.29
N ALA A 26 10.61 1.81 3.05
CA ALA A 26 9.75 0.62 2.98
C ALA A 26 8.95 0.44 4.28
N ILE A 27 9.64 0.44 5.43
CA ILE A 27 9.00 0.29 6.74
C ILE A 27 7.97 1.42 6.99
N LYS A 28 8.29 2.66 6.59
CA LYS A 28 7.36 3.79 6.71
C LYS A 28 6.13 3.58 5.83
N ALA A 29 6.30 3.09 4.60
CA ALA A 29 5.20 2.80 3.69
C ALA A 29 4.27 1.71 4.24
N GLU A 30 4.83 0.60 4.76
CA GLU A 30 4.05 -0.48 5.39
C GLU A 30 3.23 0.00 6.59
N ILE A 31 3.82 0.85 7.44
CA ILE A 31 3.09 1.47 8.57
C ILE A 31 1.93 2.32 8.06
N GLY A 32 2.18 3.14 7.04
CA GLY A 32 1.16 4.00 6.42
C GLY A 32 0.03 3.18 5.80
N ALA A 33 0.35 2.13 5.04
CA ALA A 33 -0.62 1.23 4.42
C ALA A 33 -1.46 0.48 5.46
N ARG A 34 -0.83 -0.07 6.51
CA ARG A 34 -1.53 -0.70 7.65
C ARG A 34 -2.54 0.26 8.27
N ASP A 35 -2.12 1.48 8.60
CA ASP A 35 -2.96 2.44 9.31
C ASP A 35 -4.07 2.99 8.38
N PHE A 36 -3.78 3.14 7.09
CA PHE A 36 -4.76 3.42 6.05
C PHE A 36 -5.83 2.33 5.97
N TYR A 37 -5.47 1.05 5.84
CA TYR A 37 -6.43 -0.04 5.74
C TYR A 37 -7.26 -0.22 7.01
N ARG A 38 -6.65 -0.09 8.20
CA ARG A 38 -7.38 -0.11 9.49
C ARG A 38 -8.43 0.99 9.55
N SER A 39 -8.04 2.23 9.27
CA SER A 39 -8.96 3.37 9.31
C SER A 39 -10.04 3.29 8.21
N MET A 40 -9.72 2.77 7.02
CA MET A 40 -10.72 2.53 5.98
C MET A 40 -11.73 1.47 6.41
N ALA A 41 -11.28 0.37 7.03
CA ALA A 41 -12.14 -0.69 7.55
C ALA A 41 -13.14 -0.19 8.61
N GLU A 42 -12.74 0.79 9.42
CA GLU A 42 -13.60 1.44 10.42
C GLU A 42 -14.69 2.34 9.79
N ASN A 43 -14.45 2.85 8.58
CA ASN A 43 -15.30 3.83 7.92
C ASN A 43 -16.21 3.26 6.81
N VAL A 44 -16.04 1.98 6.42
CA VAL A 44 -16.89 1.33 5.42
C VAL A 44 -18.10 0.62 6.06
N GLY A 45 -19.27 0.75 5.43
CA GLY A 45 -20.50 0.08 5.88
C GLY A 45 -20.69 -1.35 5.36
N VAL A 46 -19.83 -1.81 4.45
CA VAL A 46 -19.96 -3.11 3.78
C VAL A 46 -19.07 -4.13 4.50
N GLU A 47 -19.68 -5.08 5.21
CA GLU A 47 -18.99 -6.06 6.05
C GLU A 47 -17.95 -6.92 5.29
N THR A 48 -18.24 -7.27 4.03
CA THR A 48 -17.29 -8.05 3.21
C THR A 48 -16.06 -7.24 2.81
N LEU A 49 -16.23 -5.96 2.51
CA LEU A 49 -15.13 -5.04 2.22
C LEU A 49 -14.30 -4.79 3.48
N LYS A 50 -14.98 -4.56 4.63
CA LYS A 50 -14.34 -4.40 5.93
C LYS A 50 -13.38 -5.55 6.24
N LYS A 51 -13.82 -6.81 6.11
CA LYS A 51 -12.97 -7.99 6.37
C LYS A 51 -11.75 -8.06 5.45
N LYS A 52 -11.88 -7.65 4.19
CA LYS A 52 -10.75 -7.61 3.25
C LYS A 52 -9.74 -6.53 3.63
N LEU A 53 -10.21 -5.36 4.05
CA LEU A 53 -9.35 -4.28 4.53
C LEU A 53 -8.63 -4.67 5.84
N GLU A 54 -9.33 -5.32 6.77
CA GLU A 54 -8.71 -5.87 8.00
C GLU A 54 -7.65 -6.94 7.68
N PHE A 55 -7.91 -7.78 6.68
CA PHE A 55 -6.94 -8.75 6.18
C PHE A 55 -5.69 -8.06 5.61
N LEU A 56 -5.85 -7.08 4.71
CA LEU A 56 -4.74 -6.32 4.13
C LEU A 56 -3.92 -5.64 5.21
N ALA A 57 -4.56 -4.95 6.16
CA ALA A 57 -3.88 -4.35 7.30
C ALA A 57 -3.03 -5.36 8.10
N GLY A 58 -3.52 -6.59 8.25
CA GLY A 58 -2.79 -7.66 8.94
C GLY A 58 -1.59 -8.21 8.15
N GLU A 59 -1.63 -8.15 6.82
CA GLU A 59 -0.49 -8.51 5.97
C GLU A 59 0.59 -7.41 6.02
N GLU A 60 0.22 -6.13 5.92
CA GLU A 60 1.21 -5.03 5.99
C GLU A 60 1.93 -4.96 7.34
N GLU A 61 1.25 -5.33 8.43
CA GLU A 61 1.89 -5.46 9.74
C GLU A 61 2.98 -6.55 9.74
N LYS A 62 2.77 -7.67 9.04
CA LYS A 62 3.80 -8.71 8.89
C LYS A 62 4.93 -8.26 7.98
N HIS A 63 4.63 -7.51 6.92
CA HIS A 63 5.63 -6.93 6.04
C HIS A 63 6.55 -5.97 6.81
N GLU A 64 5.97 -5.09 7.64
CA GLU A 64 6.71 -4.22 8.56
C GLU A 64 7.68 -5.04 9.43
N GLU A 65 7.21 -6.12 10.06
CA GLU A 65 8.06 -6.99 10.87
C GLU A 65 9.21 -7.63 10.07
N PHE A 66 8.94 -8.11 8.86
CA PHE A 66 9.95 -8.71 8.01
C PHE A 66 11.03 -7.70 7.61
N LEU A 67 10.63 -6.47 7.26
CA LEU A 67 11.56 -5.40 6.90
C LEU A 67 12.40 -4.93 8.09
N ARG A 68 11.81 -4.83 9.29
CA ARG A 68 12.58 -4.53 10.51
C ARG A 68 13.63 -5.60 10.80
N LYS A 69 13.28 -6.89 10.63
CA LYS A 69 14.23 -8.00 10.76
C LYS A 69 15.33 -7.92 9.69
N LEU A 70 14.97 -7.64 8.44
CA LEU A 70 15.91 -7.46 7.33
C LEU A 70 16.87 -6.29 7.57
N TYR A 71 16.37 -5.17 8.11
CA TYR A 71 17.16 -4.01 8.47
C TYR A 71 18.19 -4.36 9.55
N ALA A 72 17.74 -4.97 10.66
CA ALA A 72 18.62 -5.36 11.76
C ALA A 72 19.70 -6.38 11.35
N GLN A 73 19.38 -7.28 10.42
CA GLN A 73 20.36 -8.22 9.85
C GLN A 73 21.34 -7.54 8.89
N SER A 74 20.89 -6.53 8.15
CA SER A 74 21.72 -5.82 7.17
C SER A 74 22.61 -4.76 7.82
N PHE A 75 22.16 -4.17 8.93
CA PHE A 75 22.85 -3.10 9.66
C PHE A 75 22.86 -3.39 11.18
N PRO A 76 23.61 -4.41 11.63
CA PRO A 76 23.59 -4.83 13.03
C PRO A 76 24.03 -3.72 13.99
N GLY A 77 23.20 -3.42 14.99
CA GLY A 77 23.48 -2.42 16.01
C GLY A 77 23.22 -0.97 15.59
N GLU A 78 22.67 -0.76 14.38
CA GLU A 78 22.28 0.56 13.91
C GLU A 78 20.76 0.78 14.05
N ASP A 79 20.37 1.99 14.43
CA ASP A 79 18.96 2.39 14.49
C ASP A 79 18.37 2.58 13.10
N ILE A 80 17.06 2.35 12.96
CA ILE A 80 16.35 2.57 11.70
C ILE A 80 16.31 4.06 11.38
N VAL A 81 16.89 4.42 10.24
CA VAL A 81 16.77 5.76 9.66
C VAL A 81 15.47 5.83 8.87
N PHE A 82 14.64 6.83 9.17
CA PHE A 82 13.44 7.15 8.39
C PHE A 82 13.68 8.45 7.60
N PRO A 83 13.95 8.36 6.28
CA PRO A 83 14.08 9.54 5.43
C PRO A 83 12.80 10.37 5.43
N LYS A 84 12.93 11.66 5.07
CA LYS A 84 11.75 12.53 4.90
C LYS A 84 11.02 12.18 3.60
N GLU A 85 11.80 11.83 2.59
CA GLU A 85 11.37 11.35 1.29
C GLU A 85 10.69 9.98 1.41
N HIS A 86 9.78 9.71 0.49
CA HIS A 86 9.09 8.43 0.37
C HIS A 86 8.87 8.13 -1.12
N VAL A 87 8.81 6.85 -1.48
CA VAL A 87 8.67 6.41 -2.86
C VAL A 87 7.21 6.14 -3.17
N GLY A 88 6.69 6.78 -4.21
CA GLY A 88 5.29 6.63 -4.58
C GLY A 88 4.34 7.30 -3.59
N PRO A 89 3.05 6.92 -3.60
CA PRO A 89 2.07 7.59 -2.78
C PRO A 89 2.20 7.27 -1.29
N GLU A 90 2.18 8.31 -0.46
CA GLU A 90 2.06 8.16 0.99
C GLU A 90 0.59 7.98 1.40
N LEU A 91 0.19 6.73 1.65
CA LEU A 91 -1.12 6.43 2.22
C LEU A 91 -1.22 6.95 3.65
N LYS A 92 -2.30 7.70 3.93
CA LYS A 92 -2.58 8.31 5.24
C LYS A 92 -3.89 7.79 5.80
N PRO A 93 -4.03 7.68 7.13
CA PRO A 93 -5.29 7.27 7.73
C PRO A 93 -6.48 8.09 7.21
N VAL A 94 -7.59 7.41 6.95
CA VAL A 94 -8.84 8.03 6.51
C VAL A 94 -9.46 8.77 7.70
N LEU A 95 -9.28 10.09 7.74
CA LEU A 95 -9.73 10.93 8.87
C LEU A 95 -11.19 11.40 8.75
N GLU A 96 -11.73 11.47 7.54
CA GLU A 96 -13.12 11.83 7.30
C GLU A 96 -13.98 10.60 7.08
N LYS A 97 -15.24 10.65 7.53
CA LYS A 97 -16.22 9.63 7.18
C LYS A 97 -16.40 9.61 5.67
N VAL A 98 -16.26 8.42 5.10
CA VAL A 98 -16.67 8.08 3.73
C VAL A 98 -18.15 8.45 3.56
N LYS A 99 -18.46 9.34 2.62
CA LYS A 99 -19.82 9.90 2.47
C LYS A 99 -20.65 9.08 1.49
N ASP A 100 -20.01 8.57 0.44
CA ASP A 100 -20.65 7.82 -0.63
C ASP A 100 -19.68 6.79 -1.25
N VAL A 101 -20.16 6.06 -2.26
CA VAL A 101 -19.37 5.04 -2.97
C VAL A 101 -18.25 5.66 -3.81
N HIS A 102 -18.40 6.91 -4.26
CA HIS A 102 -17.36 7.58 -5.04
C HIS A 102 -16.11 7.82 -4.18
N ASP A 103 -16.28 8.23 -2.91
CA ASP A 103 -15.16 8.35 -1.96
C ASP A 103 -14.46 6.99 -1.77
N ILE A 104 -15.21 5.87 -1.69
CA ILE A 104 -14.62 4.51 -1.56
C ILE A 104 -13.81 4.16 -2.82
N LEU A 105 -14.36 4.39 -4.01
CA LEU A 105 -13.68 4.09 -5.27
C LEU A 105 -12.38 4.89 -5.40
N GLU A 106 -12.39 6.16 -5.01
CA GLU A 106 -11.18 6.98 -5.00
C GLU A 106 -10.13 6.44 -4.03
N LEU A 107 -10.51 6.06 -2.81
CA LEU A 107 -9.60 5.46 -1.83
C LEU A 107 -9.02 4.13 -2.31
N ILE A 108 -9.84 3.24 -2.91
CA ILE A 108 -9.36 1.96 -3.45
C ILE A 108 -8.42 2.19 -4.64
N ARG A 109 -8.74 3.13 -5.54
CA ARG A 109 -7.86 3.49 -6.67
C ARG A 109 -6.48 3.92 -6.18
N TRP A 110 -6.44 4.71 -5.11
CA TRP A 110 -5.19 5.16 -4.51
C TRP A 110 -4.42 4.04 -3.81
N ALA A 111 -5.12 3.16 -3.09
CA ALA A 111 -4.52 1.96 -2.52
C ALA A 111 -3.92 1.06 -3.60
N MET A 112 -4.63 0.82 -4.70
CA MET A 112 -4.12 0.05 -5.85
C MET A 112 -2.82 0.64 -6.41
N GLU A 113 -2.74 1.96 -6.56
CA GLU A 113 -1.53 2.60 -7.07
C GLU A 113 -0.36 2.47 -6.09
N ALA A 114 -0.64 2.54 -4.77
CA ALA A 114 0.35 2.29 -3.74
C ALA A 114 0.89 0.84 -3.81
N GLU A 115 0.02 -0.17 -3.87
CA GLU A 115 0.38 -1.58 -4.00
C GLU A 115 1.21 -1.84 -5.27
N ARG A 116 0.82 -1.22 -6.39
CA ARG A 116 1.53 -1.35 -7.66
C ARG A 116 2.96 -0.80 -7.53
N ILE A 117 3.12 0.36 -6.91
CA ILE A 117 4.44 0.97 -6.72
C ILE A 117 5.26 0.20 -5.68
N ALA A 118 4.66 -0.27 -4.58
CA ALA A 118 5.32 -1.10 -3.57
C ALA A 118 5.88 -2.40 -4.19
N LYS A 119 5.09 -3.07 -5.03
CA LYS A 119 5.52 -4.24 -5.81
C LYS A 119 6.77 -3.95 -6.65
N GLU A 120 6.78 -2.83 -7.37
CA GLU A 120 7.92 -2.45 -8.22
C GLU A 120 9.12 -2.00 -7.38
N PHE A 121 8.87 -1.39 -6.24
CA PHE A 121 9.88 -0.96 -5.28
C PHE A 121 10.61 -2.15 -4.66
N TYR A 122 9.89 -3.18 -4.20
CA TYR A 122 10.51 -4.41 -3.69
C TYR A 122 11.26 -5.18 -4.77
N SER A 123 10.77 -5.17 -6.02
CA SER A 123 11.49 -5.75 -7.16
C SER A 123 12.83 -5.05 -7.40
N LYS A 124 12.86 -3.70 -7.31
CA LYS A 124 14.12 -2.95 -7.41
C LYS A 124 15.07 -3.21 -6.25
N LEU A 125 14.55 -3.30 -5.03
CA LEU A 125 15.37 -3.66 -3.87
C LEU A 125 15.97 -5.06 -4.00
N GLU A 126 15.23 -6.01 -4.57
CA GLU A 126 15.72 -7.36 -4.88
C GLU A 126 16.93 -7.30 -5.82
N ASP A 127 16.87 -6.45 -6.85
CA ASP A 127 17.96 -6.26 -7.82
C ASP A 127 19.21 -5.61 -7.19
N MET A 128 19.03 -4.79 -6.15
CA MET A 128 20.11 -4.05 -5.48
C MET A 128 20.87 -4.87 -4.42
N THR A 129 20.39 -6.06 -4.05
CA THR A 129 21.07 -6.94 -3.07
C THR A 129 21.72 -8.12 -3.79
N GLU A 130 22.87 -8.60 -3.30
CA GLU A 130 23.50 -9.84 -3.81
C GLU A 130 23.16 -11.07 -2.94
N ASP A 131 22.66 -10.85 -1.72
CA ASP A 131 22.32 -11.92 -0.78
C ASP A 131 21.03 -12.65 -1.19
N ASN A 132 21.15 -13.96 -1.46
CA ASN A 132 20.03 -14.79 -1.92
C ASN A 132 18.87 -14.89 -0.93
N ALA A 133 19.14 -14.88 0.38
CA ALA A 133 18.07 -14.93 1.38
C ALA A 133 17.29 -13.60 1.40
N LYS A 134 18.00 -12.46 1.31
CA LYS A 134 17.37 -11.14 1.19
C LYS A 134 16.58 -11.02 -0.11
N LYS A 135 17.11 -11.51 -1.23
CA LYS A 135 16.38 -11.59 -2.50
C LYS A 135 15.09 -12.38 -2.37
N GLY A 136 15.14 -13.54 -1.72
CA GLY A 136 13.97 -14.38 -1.49
C GLY A 136 12.86 -13.64 -0.73
N LEU A 137 13.23 -12.90 0.32
CA LEU A 137 12.28 -12.10 1.09
C LEU A 137 11.70 -10.94 0.27
N LEU A 138 12.52 -10.17 -0.43
CA LEU A 138 12.07 -9.03 -1.23
C LEU A 138 11.17 -9.47 -2.40
N ARG A 139 11.48 -10.60 -3.03
CA ARG A 139 10.61 -11.21 -4.05
C ARG A 139 9.28 -11.65 -3.48
N TYR A 140 9.28 -12.21 -2.28
CA TYR A 140 8.06 -12.59 -1.58
C TYR A 140 7.19 -11.37 -1.31
N LEU A 141 7.75 -10.29 -0.76
CA LEU A 141 7.04 -9.02 -0.56
C LEU A 141 6.46 -8.49 -1.88
N ALA A 142 7.26 -8.39 -2.93
CA ALA A 142 6.77 -7.95 -4.25
C ALA A 142 5.59 -8.79 -4.78
N SER A 143 5.58 -10.11 -4.51
CA SER A 143 4.48 -11.00 -4.89
C SER A 143 3.22 -10.80 -4.02
N MET A 144 3.37 -10.42 -2.76
CA MET A 144 2.27 -10.12 -1.85
C MET A 144 1.59 -8.80 -2.25
N GLU A 145 2.36 -7.73 -2.45
CA GLU A 145 1.83 -6.45 -2.95
C GLU A 145 1.06 -6.61 -4.28
N ASN A 146 1.58 -7.45 -5.19
CA ASN A 146 0.86 -7.76 -6.43
C ASN A 146 -0.49 -8.45 -6.17
N THR A 147 -0.55 -9.32 -5.17
CA THR A 147 -1.79 -10.00 -4.76
C THR A 147 -2.76 -9.00 -4.16
N HIS A 148 -2.29 -8.10 -3.29
CA HIS A 148 -3.08 -7.04 -2.69
C HIS A 148 -3.69 -6.12 -3.76
N TYR A 149 -2.90 -5.71 -4.77
CA TYR A 149 -3.38 -4.97 -5.93
C TYR A 149 -4.58 -5.66 -6.60
N PHE A 150 -4.52 -6.97 -6.84
CA PHE A 150 -5.63 -7.69 -7.48
C PHE A 150 -6.85 -7.88 -6.57
N ILE A 151 -6.65 -8.01 -5.26
CA ILE A 151 -7.75 -7.98 -4.28
C ILE A 151 -8.49 -6.64 -4.38
N LEU A 152 -7.75 -5.53 -4.31
CA LEU A 152 -8.30 -4.18 -4.40
C LEU A 152 -8.96 -3.92 -5.75
N LYS A 153 -8.32 -4.33 -6.85
CA LYS A 153 -8.89 -4.19 -8.19
C LYS A 153 -10.24 -4.91 -8.30
N THR A 154 -10.35 -6.11 -7.73
CA THR A 154 -11.61 -6.85 -7.74
C THR A 154 -12.70 -6.09 -6.98
N GLU A 155 -12.39 -5.51 -5.82
CA GLU A 155 -13.36 -4.68 -5.09
C GLU A 155 -13.72 -3.41 -5.85
N TYR A 156 -12.74 -2.76 -6.48
CA TYR A 156 -12.95 -1.58 -7.31
C TYR A 156 -13.92 -1.86 -8.45
N ASP A 157 -13.66 -2.91 -9.23
CA ASP A 157 -14.50 -3.29 -10.38
C ASP A 157 -15.94 -3.60 -9.92
N LEU A 158 -16.11 -4.34 -8.81
CA LEU A 158 -17.42 -4.66 -8.24
C LEU A 158 -18.19 -3.41 -7.77
N LEU A 159 -17.52 -2.47 -7.11
CA LEU A 159 -18.14 -1.24 -6.63
C LEU A 159 -18.51 -0.31 -7.78
N LEU A 160 -17.67 -0.25 -8.82
CA LEU A 160 -17.92 0.56 -10.01
C LEU A 160 -19.15 0.03 -10.78
N ASP A 161 -19.22 -1.28 -10.99
CA ASP A 161 -20.38 -1.92 -11.63
C ASP A 161 -21.67 -1.66 -10.86
N TRP A 162 -21.62 -1.74 -9.51
CA TRP A 162 -22.77 -1.45 -8.65
C TRP A 162 -23.20 0.03 -8.74
N GLU A 163 -22.25 0.96 -8.72
CA GLU A 163 -22.54 2.39 -8.85
C GLU A 163 -23.19 2.71 -10.20
N MET A 164 -22.63 2.19 -11.31
CA MET A 164 -23.19 2.35 -12.65
C MET A 164 -24.60 1.79 -12.74
N TYR A 165 -24.85 0.59 -12.20
CA TYR A 165 -26.18 -0.02 -12.18
C TYR A 165 -27.17 0.83 -11.37
N SER A 166 -26.78 1.31 -10.19
CA SER A 166 -27.62 2.17 -9.35
C SER A 166 -28.01 3.46 -10.09
N GLN A 167 -27.04 4.12 -10.75
CA GLN A 167 -27.31 5.31 -11.55
C GLN A 167 -28.30 5.02 -12.69
N MET A 168 -28.15 3.92 -13.43
CA MET A 168 -29.10 3.55 -14.49
C MET A 168 -30.52 3.30 -13.97
N MET A 169 -30.67 2.71 -12.79
CA MET A 169 -31.98 2.43 -12.17
C MET A 169 -32.64 3.68 -11.58
N HIS A 170 -31.86 4.68 -11.17
CA HIS A 170 -32.37 5.98 -10.70
C HIS A 170 -32.69 6.97 -11.83
N VAL A 171 -32.29 6.67 -13.07
CA VAL A 171 -32.56 7.45 -14.29
C VAL A 171 -33.68 6.78 -15.13
N GLY A 172 -34.55 5.99 -14.49
CA GLY A 172 -35.79 5.48 -15.11
C GLY A 172 -36.79 6.61 -15.43
N PRO A 173 -37.68 6.43 -16.45
CA PRO A 173 -38.40 7.50 -17.13
C PRO A 173 -39.36 8.32 -16.26
#